data_AF-A0A8H7M2W8-F1
#
_entry.id   AF-A0A8H7M2W8-F1
#
_cell.length_a   1.000
_cell.length_b   1.000
_cell.length_c   1.000
_cell.angle_alpha   90.00
_cell.angle_beta   90.00
_cell.angle_gamma   90.00
#
_symmetry.space_group_name_H-M   'P 1'
#
loop_
_entity.id
_entity.type
_entity.pdbx_description
1 polymer ?
#
loop_
_entity_poly.entity_id
_entity_poly.type
_entity_poly.pdbx_seq_one_letter_code
_entity_poly.pdbx_strand_id
1 'polypeptide(L)'
;MITNCYAGLPSKCPRTLWNFAFAGADIDPAILPLHHNYTVDMTEQADQWVQAWKSDLIRAPTKSSLAAFFIGINDTGDVNGWTNITDWSAFWKAEMNSYFRVVDQVYDTGLRHFLFLNVPDRPTSGSNPQIATFNSLLAQHVAAFKASNKDVSAILFDTNKLFADILDNAAAYGFTNTTGYCQCSAPGYFWYTIILSHAFLHFFSNLAAAALVGASKWSETKTVLAFGDSYTSSAGTMGFPGYSLSLGIYVCQYARLTTDNSFFGDRLNLNVTGAQVQSGDIISNGTSSGGANWIQMITGCYQGRPSECPRTLWDFAFGGATIDPDIVALEAEWIIPLTDQGGQWVQARNDNLLEAPGDNSLAAFFIGINDMLGATPWKNVTEWDTFWNGALDSYFEVVASTADFDRAPGLVGNPNVANHAAQVRTFNSLLEKRIEEFKASKRDVSIASFDINKLMAKVLDSPSQFGFANTTGFCGCSDPEYFWRDPYHPTEKFHRLIADGVLSELEKMM
;
A
#
# COMPACT_ATOMS: atom_id res chain seq x y z
N MET A 1 -1.65 1.61 10.88
CA MET A 1 -1.64 1.79 12.35
C MET A 1 -1.77 0.43 13.04
N ILE A 2 -0.91 0.09 14.02
CA ILE A 2 -0.73 -1.29 14.55
C ILE A 2 -2.06 -2.00 14.88
N THR A 3 -3.01 -1.31 15.50
CA THR A 3 -4.27 -1.92 15.96
C THR A 3 -5.49 -1.56 15.12
N ASN A 4 -5.36 -0.56 14.22
CA ASN A 4 -6.47 0.03 13.46
C ASN A 4 -7.67 0.46 14.34
N CYS A 5 -7.39 0.82 15.61
CA CYS A 5 -8.37 1.12 16.65
C CYS A 5 -8.35 2.63 16.95
N TYR A 6 -9.15 3.42 16.23
CA TYR A 6 -9.11 4.89 16.33
C TYR A 6 -10.20 5.48 17.25
N ALA A 7 -11.26 4.73 17.52
CA ALA A 7 -12.36 5.11 18.40
C ALA A 7 -13.21 3.87 18.78
N GLY A 8 -14.06 4.03 19.80
CA GLY A 8 -15.03 3.00 20.19
C GLY A 8 -14.50 2.02 21.24
N LEU A 9 -15.20 0.89 21.39
CA LEU A 9 -14.87 -0.11 22.41
C LEU A 9 -13.59 -0.88 22.01
N PRO A 10 -12.58 -0.98 22.90
CA PRO A 10 -11.37 -1.78 22.69
C PRO A 10 -11.59 -3.20 22.13
N SER A 11 -12.63 -3.88 22.64
CA SER A 11 -13.00 -5.25 22.26
C SER A 11 -13.65 -5.36 20.87
N LYS A 12 -13.97 -4.24 20.23
CA LYS A 12 -14.57 -4.16 18.90
C LYS A 12 -13.57 -3.69 17.84
N CYS A 13 -12.33 -3.44 18.23
CA CYS A 13 -11.31 -3.02 17.29
C CYS A 13 -10.83 -4.18 16.39
N PRO A 14 -10.47 -3.91 15.12
CA PRO A 14 -9.98 -4.93 14.18
C PRO A 14 -8.82 -5.75 14.75
N ARG A 15 -7.94 -5.11 15.53
CA ARG A 15 -7.09 -5.78 16.50
C ARG A 15 -7.38 -5.18 17.87
N THR A 16 -7.62 -6.03 18.85
CA THR A 16 -7.98 -5.59 20.20
C THR A 16 -6.83 -4.79 20.81
N LEU A 17 -7.11 -3.57 21.27
CA LEU A 17 -6.15 -2.69 21.92
C LEU A 17 -6.58 -2.41 23.36
N TRP A 18 -5.82 -2.87 24.33
CA TRP A 18 -5.98 -2.46 25.72
C TRP A 18 -4.90 -1.43 26.05
N ASN A 19 -5.29 -0.15 26.09
CA ASN A 19 -4.35 0.93 26.38
C ASN A 19 -4.36 1.25 27.88
N PHE A 20 -3.27 0.89 28.56
CA PHE A 20 -3.02 1.27 29.95
C PHE A 20 -2.15 2.53 30.06
N ALA A 21 -1.59 3.02 28.95
CA ALA A 21 -0.68 4.17 28.97
C ALA A 21 -1.41 5.44 29.43
N PHE A 22 -0.80 6.12 30.40
CA PHE A 22 -1.30 7.40 30.91
C PHE A 22 -0.40 8.55 30.45
N ALA A 23 -1.01 9.61 29.91
CA ALA A 23 -0.26 10.77 29.44
C ALA A 23 0.38 11.52 30.62
N GLY A 24 1.71 11.72 30.56
CA GLY A 24 2.48 12.31 31.66
C GLY A 24 3.01 11.30 32.68
N ALA A 25 2.90 9.99 32.42
CA ALA A 25 3.44 8.98 33.32
C ALA A 25 4.98 8.95 33.35
N ASP A 26 5.51 8.68 34.53
CA ASP A 26 6.88 8.23 34.80
C ASP A 26 6.90 6.72 35.09
N ILE A 27 8.09 6.15 35.18
CA ILE A 27 8.30 4.71 35.36
C ILE A 27 7.99 4.27 36.78
N ASP A 28 8.58 4.89 37.80
CA ASP A 28 8.47 4.46 39.19
C ASP A 28 8.55 5.65 40.18
N PRO A 29 7.45 5.98 40.88
CA PRO A 29 7.41 7.09 41.84
C PRO A 29 8.31 6.87 43.06
N ALA A 30 8.78 5.65 43.31
CA ALA A 30 9.75 5.36 44.37
C ALA A 30 11.17 5.84 44.00
N ILE A 31 11.45 6.10 42.72
CA ILE A 31 12.77 6.51 42.20
C ILE A 31 12.72 7.98 41.78
N LEU A 32 11.69 8.38 41.03
CA LEU A 32 11.50 9.71 40.49
C LEU A 32 10.07 10.18 40.81
N PRO A 33 9.86 11.35 41.45
CA PRO A 33 8.52 11.84 41.70
C PRO A 33 7.72 12.00 40.41
N LEU A 34 6.41 11.76 40.47
CA LEU A 34 5.52 11.90 39.33
C LEU A 34 5.60 13.31 38.70
N HIS A 35 5.60 13.35 37.37
CA HIS A 35 5.49 14.54 36.53
C HIS A 35 4.28 15.38 36.94
N HIS A 36 3.15 14.71 37.21
CA HIS A 36 1.98 15.29 37.84
C HIS A 36 1.44 14.37 38.93
N ASN A 37 0.94 14.94 40.03
CA ASN A 37 0.40 14.16 41.15
C ASN A 37 -0.85 13.31 40.83
N TYR A 38 -1.42 13.44 39.64
CA TYR A 38 -2.58 12.68 39.16
C TYR A 38 -2.23 11.62 38.10
N THR A 39 -0.97 11.50 37.70
CA THR A 39 -0.56 10.53 36.67
C THR A 39 -0.50 9.12 37.24
N VAL A 40 -0.92 8.14 36.45
CA VAL A 40 -0.74 6.71 36.76
C VAL A 40 0.61 6.29 36.21
N ASP A 41 1.57 5.93 37.07
CA ASP A 41 2.91 5.50 36.67
C ASP A 41 2.93 4.11 36.03
N MET A 42 4.04 3.75 35.38
CA MET A 42 4.19 2.47 34.68
C MET A 42 3.97 1.25 35.59
N THR A 43 4.38 1.30 36.86
CA THR A 43 4.18 0.19 37.79
C THR A 43 2.69 -0.02 38.08
N GLU A 44 1.93 1.06 38.29
CA GLU A 44 0.49 0.99 38.48
C GLU A 44 -0.26 0.57 37.20
N GLN A 45 0.18 1.03 36.02
CA GLN A 45 -0.38 0.59 34.73
C GLN A 45 -0.22 -0.92 34.53
N ALA A 46 0.93 -1.48 34.92
CA ALA A 46 1.19 -2.91 34.86
C ALA A 46 0.36 -3.70 35.88
N ASP A 47 0.17 -3.16 37.09
CA ASP A 47 -0.70 -3.77 38.08
C ASP A 47 -2.15 -3.81 37.62
N GLN A 48 -2.64 -2.77 36.94
CA GLN A 48 -3.96 -2.78 36.31
C GLN A 48 -4.09 -3.90 35.27
N TRP A 49 -3.07 -4.10 34.42
CA TRP A 49 -3.02 -5.22 33.49
C TRP A 49 -3.08 -6.57 34.20
N VAL A 50 -2.19 -6.79 35.17
CA VAL A 50 -2.09 -8.07 35.89
C VAL A 50 -3.38 -8.38 36.63
N GLN A 51 -4.02 -7.39 37.25
CA GLN A 51 -5.32 -7.56 37.92
C GLN A 51 -6.43 -7.90 36.93
N ALA A 52 -6.51 -7.20 35.80
CA ALA A 52 -7.50 -7.47 34.77
C ALA A 52 -7.32 -8.84 34.10
N TRP A 53 -6.07 -9.28 33.94
CA TRP A 53 -5.75 -10.62 33.43
C TRP A 53 -6.10 -11.72 34.43
N LYS A 54 -5.69 -11.59 35.70
CA LYS A 54 -5.97 -12.59 36.76
C LYS A 54 -7.45 -12.77 37.04
N SER A 55 -8.27 -11.74 36.81
CA SER A 55 -9.72 -11.76 37.02
C SER A 55 -10.51 -12.18 35.79
N ASP A 56 -9.83 -12.59 34.70
CA ASP A 56 -10.44 -12.90 33.39
C ASP A 56 -11.29 -11.75 32.80
N LEU A 57 -11.11 -10.52 33.29
CA LEU A 57 -11.78 -9.32 32.76
C LEU A 57 -11.32 -9.02 31.34
N ILE A 58 -10.03 -9.22 31.08
CA ILE A 58 -9.42 -9.05 29.76
C ILE A 58 -8.94 -10.40 29.25
N ARG A 59 -9.49 -10.84 28.13
CA ARG A 59 -9.04 -12.03 27.40
C ARG A 59 -8.10 -11.61 26.28
N ALA A 60 -6.80 -11.72 26.53
CA ALA A 60 -5.78 -11.55 25.50
C ALA A 60 -5.19 -12.93 25.13
N PRO A 61 -5.26 -13.36 23.86
CA PRO A 61 -4.57 -14.58 23.45
C PRO A 61 -3.06 -14.38 23.57
N THR A 62 -2.48 -14.98 24.60
CA THR A 62 -1.16 -14.60 25.11
C THR A 62 -0.02 -14.78 24.11
N LYS A 63 -0.11 -15.81 23.26
CA LYS A 63 0.85 -16.12 22.19
C LYS A 63 0.67 -15.30 20.91
N SER A 64 -0.39 -14.52 20.78
CA SER A 64 -0.66 -13.68 19.61
C SER A 64 -0.90 -12.23 19.99
N SER A 65 -0.49 -11.85 21.20
CA SER A 65 -0.64 -10.50 21.75
C SER A 65 0.74 -9.84 21.89
N LEU A 66 0.80 -8.55 21.61
CA LEU A 66 2.00 -7.71 21.70
C LEU A 66 1.89 -6.79 22.91
N ALA A 67 2.88 -6.83 23.80
CA ALA A 67 3.09 -5.79 24.81
C ALA A 67 4.01 -4.71 24.23
N ALA A 68 3.57 -3.45 24.25
CA ALA A 68 4.33 -2.32 23.74
C ALA A 68 4.59 -1.29 24.84
N PHE A 69 5.85 -0.88 24.99
CA PHE A 69 6.28 0.06 26.02
C PHE A 69 6.95 1.27 25.39
N PHE A 70 6.33 2.44 25.56
CA PHE A 70 6.92 3.73 25.20
C PHE A 70 6.76 4.72 26.36
N ILE A 71 7.83 4.89 27.11
CA ILE A 71 7.88 5.70 28.34
C ILE A 71 9.33 6.15 28.58
N GLY A 72 9.56 7.11 29.47
CA GLY A 72 10.88 7.71 29.70
C GLY A 72 11.02 9.17 29.24
N ILE A 73 10.08 9.69 28.45
CA ILE A 73 10.12 11.07 27.97
C ILE A 73 9.93 12.06 29.13
N ASN A 74 8.97 11.79 30.02
CA ASN A 74 8.75 12.62 31.21
C ASN A 74 9.89 12.40 32.20
N ASP A 75 10.33 11.15 32.39
CA ASP A 75 11.40 10.82 33.34
C ASP A 75 12.70 11.57 33.01
N THR A 76 13.13 11.48 31.75
CA THR A 76 14.32 12.23 31.28
C THR A 76 14.07 13.74 31.32
N GLY A 77 12.85 14.19 31.03
CA GLY A 77 12.47 15.60 31.08
C GLY A 77 12.52 16.21 32.49
N ASP A 78 12.04 15.48 33.49
CA ASP A 78 11.90 15.96 34.87
C ASP A 78 13.24 16.05 35.59
N VAL A 79 14.17 15.17 35.23
CA VAL A 79 15.54 15.24 35.72
C VAL A 79 16.42 16.23 34.95
N ASN A 80 15.90 16.85 33.88
CA ASN A 80 16.67 17.80 33.09
C ASN A 80 17.06 19.01 33.95
N GLY A 81 18.36 19.32 34.00
CA GLY A 81 18.91 20.39 34.83
C GLY A 81 19.15 20.03 36.31
N TRP A 82 18.88 18.80 36.73
CA TRP A 82 19.27 18.33 38.05
C TRP A 82 20.80 18.28 38.16
N THR A 83 21.32 18.73 39.30
CA THR A 83 22.77 18.78 39.61
C THR A 83 23.14 17.97 40.85
N ASN A 84 22.13 17.42 41.54
CA ASN A 84 22.25 16.64 42.77
C ASN A 84 22.54 15.14 42.52
N ILE A 85 22.42 14.67 41.29
CA ILE A 85 22.78 13.30 40.90
C ILE A 85 24.22 13.28 40.38
N THR A 86 25.09 12.55 41.08
CA THR A 86 26.51 12.43 40.73
C THR A 86 26.83 11.16 39.94
N ASP A 87 25.98 10.13 39.99
CA ASP A 87 26.10 8.89 39.24
C ASP A 87 24.81 8.61 38.46
N TRP A 88 24.72 9.21 37.28
CA TRP A 88 23.59 9.03 36.37
C TRP A 88 23.46 7.59 35.85
N SER A 89 24.57 6.85 35.72
CA SER A 89 24.50 5.45 35.30
C SER A 89 23.81 4.59 36.37
N ALA A 90 24.15 4.80 37.65
CA ALA A 90 23.50 4.10 38.75
C ALA A 90 22.01 4.48 38.88
N PHE A 91 21.69 5.77 38.72
CA PHE A 91 20.29 6.25 38.73
C PHE A 91 19.45 5.56 37.65
N TRP A 92 19.87 5.67 36.38
CA TRP A 92 19.14 5.05 35.27
C TRP A 92 19.14 3.52 35.31
N LYS A 93 20.15 2.87 35.89
CA LYS A 93 20.12 1.42 36.15
C LYS A 93 19.05 1.05 37.16
N ALA A 94 18.89 1.84 38.24
CA ALA A 94 17.84 1.57 39.22
C ALA A 94 16.45 1.70 38.59
N GLU A 95 16.25 2.71 37.76
CA GLU A 95 15.00 2.89 37.02
C GLU A 95 14.77 1.79 35.97
N MET A 96 15.78 1.41 35.17
CA MET A 96 15.67 0.31 34.22
C MET A 96 15.40 -1.05 34.89
N ASN A 97 15.94 -1.28 36.09
CA ASN A 97 15.57 -2.45 36.88
C ASN A 97 14.08 -2.42 37.27
N SER A 98 13.52 -1.23 37.53
CA SER A 98 12.08 -1.08 37.78
C SER A 98 11.25 -1.30 36.52
N TYR A 99 11.65 -0.69 35.41
CA TYR A 99 11.06 -0.91 34.09
C TYR A 99 11.00 -2.40 33.76
N PHE A 100 12.10 -3.13 33.90
CA PHE A 100 12.12 -4.55 33.53
C PHE A 100 11.44 -5.46 34.55
N ARG A 101 11.30 -5.03 35.80
CA ARG A 101 10.38 -5.70 36.75
C ARG A 101 8.93 -5.65 36.25
N VAL A 102 8.50 -4.52 35.70
CA VAL A 102 7.20 -4.39 35.04
C VAL A 102 7.11 -5.30 33.80
N VAL A 103 8.16 -5.33 32.97
CA VAL A 103 8.21 -6.23 31.80
C VAL A 103 8.07 -7.70 32.21
N ASP A 104 8.74 -8.10 33.29
CA ASP A 104 8.65 -9.45 33.84
C ASP A 104 7.23 -9.76 34.35
N GLN A 105 6.57 -8.83 35.06
CA GLN A 105 5.17 -8.99 35.47
C GLN A 105 4.22 -9.23 34.27
N VAL A 106 4.45 -8.53 33.17
CA VAL A 106 3.68 -8.68 31.92
C VAL A 106 4.04 -9.97 31.18
N TYR A 107 5.29 -10.41 31.24
CA TYR A 107 5.72 -11.71 30.71
C TYR A 107 5.13 -12.89 31.48
N ASP A 108 5.00 -12.77 32.80
CA ASP A 108 4.41 -13.78 33.68
C ASP A 108 2.91 -14.01 33.42
N THR A 109 2.21 -13.07 32.76
CA THR A 109 0.83 -13.29 32.27
C THR A 109 0.78 -14.10 30.96
N GLY A 110 1.92 -14.62 30.50
CA GLY A 110 2.02 -15.49 29.33
C GLY A 110 2.32 -14.79 28.00
N LEU A 111 2.47 -13.45 27.99
CA LEU A 111 2.82 -12.72 26.77
C LEU A 111 4.24 -13.06 26.30
N ARG A 112 4.43 -13.12 24.98
CA ARG A 112 5.71 -13.52 24.34
C ARG A 112 6.23 -12.55 23.29
N HIS A 113 5.46 -11.54 22.91
CA HIS A 113 5.87 -10.53 21.94
C HIS A 113 5.97 -9.18 22.63
N PHE A 114 7.13 -8.54 22.52
CA PHE A 114 7.47 -7.30 23.21
C PHE A 114 8.05 -6.28 22.24
N LEU A 115 7.52 -5.06 22.28
CA LEU A 115 8.02 -3.90 21.55
C LEU A 115 8.44 -2.82 22.54
N PHE A 116 9.68 -2.37 22.45
CA PHE A 116 10.25 -1.32 23.26
C PHE A 116 10.57 -0.13 22.37
N LEU A 117 10.31 1.08 22.85
CA LEU A 117 10.53 2.31 22.12
C LEU A 117 11.44 3.20 22.94
N ASN A 118 12.58 3.60 22.36
CA ASN A 118 13.53 4.47 23.04
C ASN A 118 13.06 5.95 23.00
N VAL A 119 13.64 6.79 23.86
CA VAL A 119 13.24 8.19 24.06
C VAL A 119 13.83 9.08 22.95
N PRO A 120 13.00 9.84 22.22
CA PRO A 120 13.50 10.76 21.21
C PRO A 120 14.10 12.04 21.81
N ASP A 121 15.13 12.57 21.15
CA ASP A 121 15.70 13.88 21.51
C ASP A 121 14.78 15.03 21.02
N ARG A 122 14.82 16.17 21.71
CA ARG A 122 14.06 17.39 21.39
C ARG A 122 15.04 18.53 21.07
N PRO A 123 15.23 18.90 19.80
CA PRO A 123 16.18 19.97 19.44
C PRO A 123 15.80 21.34 20.03
N THR A 124 14.52 21.57 20.33
CA THR A 124 13.96 22.88 20.69
C THR A 124 14.19 23.29 22.15
N SER A 125 14.63 22.38 23.01
CA SER A 125 14.81 22.60 24.47
C SER A 125 16.25 22.39 24.96
N GLY A 126 17.21 22.23 24.05
CA GLY A 126 18.59 21.83 24.35
C GLY A 126 18.73 20.32 24.48
N SER A 127 19.86 19.76 24.04
CA SER A 127 20.10 18.31 24.12
C SER A 127 20.15 17.87 25.59
N ASN A 128 19.22 17.01 25.98
CA ASN A 128 19.19 16.44 27.32
C ASN A 128 20.22 15.29 27.38
N PRO A 129 21.34 15.44 28.12
CA PRO A 129 22.41 14.45 28.14
C PRO A 129 21.96 13.10 28.72
N GLN A 130 20.83 13.06 29.43
CA GLN A 130 20.31 11.84 30.03
C GLN A 130 19.64 10.90 29.03
N ILE A 131 19.12 11.41 27.91
CA ILE A 131 18.43 10.60 26.89
C ILE A 131 19.38 9.52 26.33
N ALA A 132 20.64 9.86 26.07
CA ALA A 132 21.63 8.90 25.57
C ALA A 132 21.90 7.77 26.57
N THR A 133 22.00 8.10 27.86
CA THR A 133 22.24 7.12 28.93
C THR A 133 21.02 6.22 29.12
N PHE A 134 19.81 6.79 29.17
CA PHE A 134 18.55 6.06 29.23
C PHE A 134 18.43 5.08 28.05
N ASN A 135 18.58 5.56 26.82
CA ASN A 135 18.42 4.75 25.62
C ASN A 135 19.45 3.62 25.53
N SER A 136 20.70 3.88 25.94
CA SER A 136 21.73 2.85 25.99
C SER A 136 21.41 1.75 27.01
N LEU A 137 20.94 2.13 28.20
CA LEU A 137 20.58 1.16 29.23
C LEU A 137 19.31 0.39 28.87
N LEU A 138 18.30 1.03 28.27
CA LEU A 138 17.13 0.34 27.73
C LEU A 138 17.56 -0.73 26.72
N ALA A 139 18.44 -0.38 25.77
CA ALA A 139 18.93 -1.34 24.77
C ALA A 139 19.66 -2.54 25.41
N GLN A 140 20.47 -2.30 26.43
CA GLN A 140 21.15 -3.36 27.18
C GLN A 140 20.16 -4.28 27.88
N HIS A 141 19.12 -3.73 28.52
CA HIS A 141 18.12 -4.52 29.23
C HIS A 141 17.20 -5.29 28.27
N VAL A 142 16.82 -4.72 27.11
CA VAL A 142 16.09 -5.46 26.06
C VAL A 142 16.91 -6.65 25.56
N ALA A 143 18.21 -6.45 25.33
CA ALA A 143 19.12 -7.52 24.92
C ALA A 143 19.23 -8.60 26.00
N ALA A 144 19.34 -8.21 27.28
CA ALA A 144 19.39 -9.13 28.41
C ALA A 144 18.08 -9.92 28.58
N PHE A 145 16.92 -9.26 28.47
CA PHE A 145 15.60 -9.89 28.53
C PHE A 145 15.43 -10.94 27.43
N LYS A 146 15.82 -10.61 26.20
CA LYS A 146 15.83 -11.56 25.07
C LYS A 146 16.81 -12.72 25.29
N ALA A 147 17.95 -12.46 25.95
CA ALA A 147 18.92 -13.49 26.25
C ALA A 147 18.41 -14.47 27.32
N SER A 148 17.73 -13.97 28.36
CA SER A 148 17.22 -14.74 29.50
C SER A 148 15.94 -15.51 29.19
N ASN A 149 15.09 -14.99 28.30
CA ASN A 149 13.80 -15.61 27.96
C ASN A 149 13.81 -16.09 26.49
N LYS A 150 14.08 -17.38 26.25
CA LYS A 150 14.26 -17.91 24.88
C LYS A 150 12.97 -18.04 24.08
N ASP A 151 11.82 -17.96 24.75
CA ASP A 151 10.49 -18.06 24.18
C ASP A 151 9.88 -16.70 23.80
N VAL A 152 10.62 -15.60 23.99
CA VAL A 152 10.14 -14.26 23.63
C VAL A 152 10.69 -13.77 22.29
N SER A 153 9.86 -13.00 21.58
CA SER A 153 10.29 -12.08 20.54
C SER A 153 10.27 -10.66 21.09
N ALA A 154 11.44 -10.03 21.16
CA ALA A 154 11.61 -8.67 21.67
C ALA A 154 12.27 -7.79 20.61
N ILE A 155 11.68 -6.62 20.36
CA ILE A 155 12.15 -5.62 19.39
C ILE A 155 12.37 -4.30 20.13
N LEU A 156 13.55 -3.69 19.93
CA LEU A 156 13.78 -2.29 20.27
C LEU A 156 13.63 -1.45 19.01
N PHE A 157 12.68 -0.52 19.01
CA PHE A 157 12.49 0.46 17.96
C PHE A 157 13.20 1.77 18.33
N ASP A 158 14.01 2.26 17.40
CA ASP A 158 14.82 3.46 17.58
C ASP A 158 14.03 4.72 17.19
N THR A 159 13.11 5.11 18.07
CA THR A 159 12.35 6.37 17.95
C THR A 159 13.27 7.59 17.96
N ASN A 160 14.41 7.53 18.67
CA ASN A 160 15.39 8.61 18.70
C ASN A 160 15.97 8.90 17.32
N LYS A 161 16.47 7.86 16.64
CA LYS A 161 16.95 7.98 15.27
C LYS A 161 15.85 8.42 14.31
N LEU A 162 14.64 7.88 14.46
CA LEU A 162 13.49 8.27 13.63
C LEU A 162 13.18 9.76 13.77
N PHE A 163 13.15 10.28 15.00
CA PHE A 163 12.83 11.68 15.24
C PHE A 163 13.92 12.58 14.68
N ALA A 164 15.19 12.21 14.85
CA ALA A 164 16.32 12.93 14.25
C ALA A 164 16.18 12.99 12.72
N ASP A 165 15.91 11.86 12.06
CA ASP A 165 15.72 11.79 10.61
C ASP A 165 14.55 12.66 10.13
N ILE A 166 13.42 12.65 10.86
CA ILE A 166 12.27 13.51 10.52
C ILE A 166 12.61 14.98 10.71
N LEU A 167 13.35 15.33 11.75
CA LEU A 167 13.75 16.72 12.00
C LEU A 167 14.76 17.22 10.96
N ASP A 168 15.70 16.39 10.56
CA ASP A 168 16.71 16.68 9.53
C ASP A 168 16.09 16.77 8.12
N ASN A 169 15.04 15.98 7.85
CA ASN A 169 14.38 15.86 6.54
C ASN A 169 12.92 16.33 6.55
N ALA A 170 12.58 17.29 7.42
CA ALA A 170 11.21 17.67 7.75
C ALA A 170 10.31 17.98 6.55
N ALA A 171 10.83 18.68 5.54
CA ALA A 171 10.08 19.01 4.33
C ALA A 171 9.68 17.78 3.52
N ALA A 172 10.55 16.76 3.44
CA ALA A 172 10.25 15.49 2.78
C ALA A 172 9.14 14.71 3.51
N TYR A 173 8.98 14.97 4.81
CA TYR A 173 7.91 14.41 5.64
C TYR A 173 6.68 15.32 5.75
N GLY A 174 6.61 16.40 4.96
CA GLY A 174 5.46 17.32 4.93
C GLY A 174 5.38 18.31 6.10
N PHE A 175 6.44 18.43 6.90
CA PHE A 175 6.52 19.42 7.98
C PHE A 175 7.15 20.71 7.47
N THR A 176 6.44 21.82 7.66
CA THR A 176 6.92 23.17 7.33
C THR A 176 7.43 23.92 8.56
N ASN A 177 7.15 23.41 9.77
CA ASN A 177 7.62 23.97 11.03
C ASN A 177 8.06 22.87 12.02
N THR A 178 9.37 22.81 12.32
CA THR A 178 9.99 21.84 13.25
C THR A 178 10.34 22.41 14.62
N THR A 179 10.22 23.73 14.80
CA THR A 179 10.68 24.43 16.01
C THR A 179 9.53 24.96 16.86
N GLY A 180 8.41 25.33 16.23
CA GLY A 180 7.17 25.73 16.88
C GLY A 180 6.27 24.54 17.21
N TYR A 181 5.28 24.79 18.07
CA TYR A 181 4.20 23.85 18.36
C TYR A 181 2.85 24.48 18.01
N CYS A 182 1.89 23.66 17.60
CA CYS A 182 0.52 24.13 17.41
C CYS A 182 -0.34 23.76 18.62
N GLN A 183 -1.26 24.65 19.01
CA GLN A 183 -2.33 24.34 19.98
C GLN A 183 -3.63 23.91 19.29
N CYS A 184 -3.68 23.95 17.96
CA CYS A 184 -4.84 23.61 17.13
C CYS A 184 -4.40 22.80 15.89
N SER A 185 -5.33 22.23 15.14
CA SER A 185 -5.08 21.31 14.01
C SER A 185 -4.51 21.97 12.74
N ALA A 186 -3.51 22.84 12.85
CA ALA A 186 -2.88 23.45 11.68
C ALA A 186 -1.91 22.45 11.01
N PRO A 187 -2.17 22.01 9.77
CA PRO A 187 -1.25 21.13 9.06
C PRO A 187 0.09 21.85 8.81
N GLY A 188 1.20 21.20 9.19
CA GLY A 188 2.56 21.71 8.95
C GLY A 188 3.48 21.78 10.18
N TYR A 189 2.96 21.64 11.40
CA TYR A 189 3.76 21.63 12.63
C TYR A 189 4.22 20.22 12.99
N PHE A 190 5.51 20.03 13.32
CA PHE A 190 6.00 18.78 13.89
C PHE A 190 5.59 18.61 15.36
N TRP A 191 5.40 19.68 16.13
CA TRP A 191 5.00 19.62 17.55
C TRP A 191 3.52 20.01 17.78
N TYR A 192 2.75 19.23 18.56
CA TYR A 192 1.31 19.40 18.86
C TYR A 192 1.02 19.92 20.28
N THR A 193 2.00 19.90 21.18
CA THR A 193 2.07 20.67 22.44
C THR A 193 3.54 20.65 22.90
N ILE A 194 3.89 21.31 24.02
CA ILE A 194 5.25 21.33 24.58
C ILE A 194 5.83 19.91 24.82
N ILE A 195 4.98 18.86 24.86
CA ILE A 195 5.39 17.49 25.21
C ILE A 195 5.07 16.44 24.12
N LEU A 196 4.28 16.74 23.09
CA LEU A 196 3.86 15.74 22.08
C LEU A 196 4.09 16.24 20.65
N SER A 197 4.74 15.44 19.80
CA SER A 197 4.88 15.73 18.36
C SER A 197 3.64 15.29 17.56
N HIS A 198 3.25 16.01 16.50
CA HIS A 198 2.31 15.55 15.48
C HIS A 198 2.81 14.26 14.79
N ALA A 199 4.14 14.05 14.74
CA ALA A 199 4.72 12.79 14.29
C ALA A 199 4.38 11.60 15.20
N PHE A 200 4.00 11.81 16.47
CA PHE A 200 3.60 10.72 17.35
C PHE A 200 2.27 10.08 16.93
N LEU A 201 1.32 10.85 16.39
CA LEU A 201 0.02 10.35 15.92
C LEU A 201 0.03 9.89 14.45
N HIS A 202 0.90 10.47 13.61
CA HIS A 202 0.97 10.13 12.18
C HIS A 202 2.10 9.16 11.79
N PHE A 203 3.16 9.01 12.59
CA PHE A 203 4.33 8.19 12.23
C PHE A 203 4.38 6.82 12.91
N PHE A 204 3.83 6.66 14.12
CA PHE A 204 3.58 5.32 14.71
C PHE A 204 2.52 4.52 13.96
N SER A 205 1.71 5.17 13.13
CA SER A 205 0.82 4.48 12.19
C SER A 205 1.55 3.69 11.10
N ASN A 206 2.76 4.11 10.70
CA ASN A 206 3.40 3.63 9.47
C ASN A 206 4.64 2.74 9.69
N LEU A 207 5.42 2.88 10.77
CA LEU A 207 6.69 2.13 10.91
C LEU A 207 6.65 0.87 11.80
N ALA A 208 5.79 0.81 12.82
CA ALA A 208 5.63 -0.44 13.57
C ALA A 208 4.83 -1.50 12.79
N ALA A 209 4.04 -1.07 11.79
CA ALA A 209 3.47 -1.94 10.78
C ALA A 209 4.57 -2.56 9.88
N ALA A 210 5.64 -1.82 9.57
CA ALA A 210 6.73 -2.34 8.74
C ALA A 210 7.59 -3.43 9.42
N ALA A 211 7.51 -3.60 10.74
CA ALA A 211 8.23 -4.66 11.47
C ALA A 211 7.37 -5.89 11.81
N LEU A 212 6.05 -5.85 11.56
CA LEU A 212 5.11 -6.93 11.91
C LEU A 212 4.03 -7.23 10.85
N VAL A 213 3.90 -6.41 9.81
CA VAL A 213 3.25 -6.79 8.56
C VAL A 213 4.38 -7.30 7.67
N GLY A 214 4.64 -8.60 7.74
CA GLY A 214 5.35 -9.23 6.64
C GLY A 214 4.58 -8.91 5.37
N ALA A 215 5.27 -8.57 4.29
CA ALA A 215 4.63 -8.61 2.98
C ALA A 215 3.85 -9.92 2.88
N SER A 216 2.58 -9.88 2.54
CA SER A 216 1.88 -11.11 2.18
C SER A 216 2.64 -11.70 1.01
N LYS A 217 3.24 -12.87 1.21
CA LYS A 217 3.84 -13.62 0.12
C LYS A 217 2.77 -13.91 -0.91
N TRP A 218 3.13 -13.90 -2.19
CA TRP A 218 2.21 -14.25 -3.27
C TRP A 218 1.50 -15.61 -3.05
N SER A 219 2.17 -16.57 -2.41
CA SER A 219 1.56 -17.86 -2.03
C SER A 219 0.35 -17.72 -1.12
N GLU A 220 0.32 -16.68 -0.29
CA GLU A 220 -0.71 -16.41 0.71
C GLU A 220 -1.82 -15.48 0.19
N THR A 221 -1.59 -14.80 -0.95
CA THR A 221 -2.59 -13.97 -1.62
C THR A 221 -3.78 -14.80 -2.08
N LYS A 222 -4.99 -14.41 -1.64
CA LYS A 222 -6.26 -15.09 -1.96
C LYS A 222 -7.14 -14.28 -2.87
N THR A 223 -7.05 -12.95 -2.78
CA THR A 223 -7.91 -12.01 -3.49
C THR A 223 -7.09 -11.06 -4.32
N VAL A 224 -7.46 -10.89 -5.58
CA VAL A 224 -6.87 -9.95 -6.51
C VAL A 224 -7.95 -8.98 -6.93
N LEU A 225 -7.69 -7.68 -6.74
CA LEU A 225 -8.45 -6.59 -7.33
C LEU A 225 -7.68 -6.15 -8.58
N ALA A 226 -8.31 -6.16 -9.74
CA ALA A 226 -7.68 -5.75 -10.98
C ALA A 226 -8.29 -4.44 -11.48
N PHE A 227 -7.45 -3.51 -11.90
CA PHE A 227 -7.83 -2.22 -12.42
C PHE A 227 -7.02 -1.95 -13.68
N GLY A 228 -7.56 -1.16 -14.60
CA GLY A 228 -6.87 -0.91 -15.85
C GLY A 228 -7.75 -0.78 -17.07
N ASP A 229 -7.13 -0.99 -18.22
CA ASP A 229 -7.78 -0.94 -19.52
C ASP A 229 -7.98 -2.33 -20.14
N SER A 230 -8.11 -2.36 -21.48
CA SER A 230 -8.31 -3.56 -22.29
C SER A 230 -7.20 -4.60 -22.14
N TYR A 231 -6.01 -4.26 -21.65
CA TYR A 231 -4.94 -5.22 -21.41
C TYR A 231 -5.15 -6.07 -20.15
N THR A 232 -6.04 -5.62 -19.25
CA THR A 232 -6.36 -6.29 -17.98
C THR A 232 -7.80 -6.76 -17.92
N SER A 233 -8.72 -6.06 -18.61
CA SER A 233 -10.16 -6.35 -18.54
C SER A 233 -10.51 -7.77 -18.98
N SER A 234 -11.28 -8.45 -18.13
CA SER A 234 -11.96 -9.72 -18.41
C SER A 234 -13.46 -9.45 -18.58
N ALA A 235 -14.05 -9.89 -19.68
CA ALA A 235 -15.46 -9.60 -19.94
C ALA A 235 -16.36 -10.26 -18.90
N GLY A 236 -17.31 -9.47 -18.38
CA GLY A 236 -18.37 -9.96 -17.51
C GLY A 236 -19.69 -10.15 -18.25
N THR A 237 -20.76 -10.45 -17.51
CA THR A 237 -22.12 -10.60 -18.04
C THR A 237 -22.91 -9.29 -18.11
N MET A 238 -22.29 -8.15 -17.77
CA MET A 238 -22.96 -6.85 -17.59
C MET A 238 -22.17 -5.75 -18.30
N GLY A 239 -22.75 -4.56 -18.50
CA GLY A 239 -22.17 -3.47 -19.29
C GLY A 239 -22.96 -3.22 -20.57
N PHE A 240 -22.42 -2.38 -21.46
CA PHE A 240 -23.16 -1.85 -22.61
C PHE A 240 -23.18 -2.88 -23.77
N PRO A 241 -24.33 -3.52 -24.05
CA PRO A 241 -24.38 -4.57 -25.05
C PRO A 241 -24.40 -3.97 -26.46
N GLY A 242 -23.30 -4.10 -27.20
CA GLY A 242 -23.32 -3.97 -28.66
C GLY A 242 -22.43 -2.89 -29.28
N TYR A 243 -21.56 -2.23 -28.52
CA TYR A 243 -20.44 -1.51 -29.09
C TYR A 243 -19.16 -2.35 -28.95
N SER A 244 -18.38 -2.38 -30.03
CA SER A 244 -17.02 -2.91 -30.04
C SER A 244 -16.21 -1.74 -30.56
N LEU A 245 -15.22 -1.29 -29.78
CA LEU A 245 -14.22 -0.33 -30.20
C LEU A 245 -13.38 -0.95 -31.34
N SER A 246 -13.97 -1.02 -32.53
CA SER A 246 -13.20 -1.04 -33.76
C SER A 246 -12.80 0.41 -34.01
N LEU A 247 -11.57 0.75 -33.70
CA LEU A 247 -10.88 1.87 -34.35
C LEU A 247 -10.86 1.59 -35.87
N GLY A 248 -11.96 1.89 -36.55
CA GLY A 248 -12.10 2.04 -38.00
C GLY A 248 -11.68 0.89 -38.93
N ILE A 249 -11.51 -0.36 -38.47
CA ILE A 249 -11.13 -1.47 -39.36
C ILE A 249 -12.12 -2.63 -39.22
N TYR A 250 -12.86 -2.89 -40.30
CA TYR A 250 -13.71 -4.08 -40.49
C TYR A 250 -12.85 -5.35 -40.36
N VAL A 251 -12.83 -5.97 -39.17
CA VAL A 251 -12.20 -7.28 -38.97
C VAL A 251 -13.25 -8.25 -38.42
N CYS A 252 -13.60 -9.23 -39.26
CA CYS A 252 -14.38 -10.43 -38.99
C CYS A 252 -15.73 -10.29 -38.26
N GLN A 253 -16.78 -10.81 -38.91
CA GLN A 253 -18.15 -10.99 -38.43
C GLN A 253 -18.29 -11.88 -37.16
N TYR A 254 -17.16 -12.29 -36.56
CA TYR A 254 -17.05 -12.99 -35.27
C TYR A 254 -16.44 -12.13 -34.14
N ALA A 255 -16.04 -10.88 -34.40
CA ALA A 255 -15.51 -9.93 -33.41
C ALA A 255 -16.60 -9.27 -32.52
N ARG A 256 -17.76 -9.91 -32.34
CA ARG A 256 -18.83 -9.43 -31.43
C ARG A 256 -18.54 -9.70 -29.94
N LEU A 257 -17.27 -9.75 -29.54
CA LEU A 257 -16.87 -10.24 -28.21
C LEU A 257 -15.79 -9.38 -27.52
N THR A 258 -15.65 -8.10 -27.87
CA THR A 258 -14.64 -7.24 -27.25
C THR A 258 -15.27 -6.28 -26.24
N THR A 259 -14.99 -6.57 -24.96
CA THR A 259 -14.60 -5.66 -23.87
C THR A 259 -15.57 -4.61 -23.31
N ASP A 260 -16.74 -4.36 -23.90
CA ASP A 260 -17.69 -3.38 -23.33
C ASP A 260 -18.60 -4.00 -22.24
N ASN A 261 -18.47 -5.31 -22.05
CA ASN A 261 -19.04 -5.99 -20.91
C ASN A 261 -18.01 -6.08 -19.79
N SER A 262 -18.34 -5.55 -18.61
CA SER A 262 -17.55 -5.67 -17.39
C SER A 262 -18.26 -6.51 -16.33
N PHE A 263 -17.59 -6.70 -15.21
CA PHE A 263 -18.19 -7.35 -14.05
C PHE A 263 -19.18 -6.45 -13.28
N PHE A 264 -19.11 -5.12 -13.42
CA PHE A 264 -19.86 -4.17 -12.59
C PHE A 264 -20.76 -3.21 -13.38
N GLY A 265 -20.87 -3.39 -14.70
CA GLY A 265 -21.65 -2.52 -15.57
C GLY A 265 -20.79 -1.58 -16.39
N ASP A 266 -21.28 -0.38 -16.66
CA ASP A 266 -20.63 0.63 -17.48
C ASP A 266 -20.78 2.01 -16.82
N ARG A 267 -20.17 3.04 -17.39
CA ARG A 267 -20.21 4.39 -16.80
C ARG A 267 -21.60 5.02 -16.78
N LEU A 268 -22.56 4.53 -17.58
CA LEU A 268 -23.95 4.98 -17.51
C LEU A 268 -24.66 4.41 -16.28
N ASN A 269 -24.14 3.33 -15.69
CA ASN A 269 -24.64 2.69 -14.48
C ASN A 269 -23.48 2.28 -13.53
N LEU A 270 -22.71 3.26 -13.05
CA LEU A 270 -21.49 3.03 -12.26
C LEU A 270 -21.68 2.29 -10.94
N ASN A 271 -22.86 2.35 -10.34
CA ASN A 271 -23.08 1.86 -8.97
C ASN A 271 -23.03 0.33 -8.89
N VAL A 272 -22.12 -0.21 -8.08
CA VAL A 272 -22.03 -1.65 -7.81
C VAL A 272 -23.16 -2.08 -6.89
N THR A 273 -23.83 -3.18 -7.24
CA THR A 273 -24.95 -3.74 -6.47
C THR A 273 -24.66 -5.18 -6.04
N GLY A 274 -25.31 -5.61 -4.96
CA GLY A 274 -25.17 -7.00 -4.48
C GLY A 274 -25.61 -8.05 -5.49
N ALA A 275 -26.58 -7.73 -6.36
CA ALA A 275 -26.99 -8.62 -7.44
C ALA A 275 -25.84 -8.83 -8.44
N GLN A 276 -25.16 -7.75 -8.85
CA GLN A 276 -24.01 -7.81 -9.74
C GLN A 276 -22.88 -8.66 -9.16
N VAL A 277 -22.57 -8.48 -7.87
CA VAL A 277 -21.57 -9.28 -7.15
C VAL A 277 -21.93 -10.78 -7.08
N GLN A 278 -23.22 -11.10 -6.90
CA GLN A 278 -23.68 -12.49 -6.71
C GLN A 278 -23.90 -13.27 -8.01
N SER A 279 -24.27 -12.58 -9.11
CA SER A 279 -24.62 -13.21 -10.39
C SER A 279 -23.67 -12.88 -11.53
N GLY A 280 -22.68 -12.02 -11.31
CA GLY A 280 -21.66 -11.74 -12.30
C GLY A 280 -20.77 -12.97 -12.52
N ASP A 281 -20.54 -13.30 -13.79
CA ASP A 281 -19.61 -14.35 -14.20
C ASP A 281 -18.55 -13.75 -15.13
N ILE A 282 -17.31 -14.20 -14.96
CA ILE A 282 -16.25 -13.99 -15.94
C ILE A 282 -16.55 -14.87 -17.16
N ILE A 283 -16.55 -14.27 -18.33
CA ILE A 283 -16.77 -14.95 -19.60
C ILE A 283 -15.44 -15.51 -20.11
N SER A 284 -15.43 -16.81 -20.41
CA SER A 284 -14.29 -17.49 -21.03
C SER A 284 -13.89 -16.83 -22.35
N ASN A 285 -12.60 -16.57 -22.54
CA ASN A 285 -12.02 -15.92 -23.72
C ASN A 285 -12.64 -14.55 -24.08
N GLY A 286 -13.29 -13.90 -23.12
CA GLY A 286 -13.83 -12.55 -23.26
C GLY A 286 -12.76 -11.48 -23.01
N THR A 287 -11.61 -11.53 -23.70
CA THR A 287 -10.53 -10.55 -23.51
C THR A 287 -10.05 -9.99 -24.85
N SER A 288 -9.31 -8.88 -24.79
CA SER A 288 -8.65 -8.28 -25.96
C SER A 288 -7.51 -9.14 -26.52
N SER A 289 -7.04 -10.17 -25.79
CA SER A 289 -5.94 -11.05 -26.21
C SER A 289 -6.39 -12.18 -27.16
N GLY A 290 -7.70 -12.38 -27.30
CA GLY A 290 -8.28 -13.49 -28.05
C GLY A 290 -8.20 -14.84 -27.32
N GLY A 291 -7.83 -14.83 -26.05
CA GLY A 291 -7.78 -15.97 -25.15
C GLY A 291 -7.75 -15.49 -23.70
N ALA A 292 -6.98 -16.13 -22.82
CA ALA A 292 -6.76 -15.60 -21.48
C ALA A 292 -5.84 -14.37 -21.51
N ASN A 293 -6.05 -13.40 -20.63
CA ASN A 293 -5.09 -12.32 -20.40
C ASN A 293 -4.20 -12.64 -19.18
N TRP A 294 -3.28 -11.73 -18.85
CA TRP A 294 -2.29 -11.95 -17.81
C TRP A 294 -2.92 -12.08 -16.42
N ILE A 295 -3.96 -11.29 -16.12
CA ILE A 295 -4.61 -11.30 -14.80
C ILE A 295 -5.38 -12.60 -14.55
N GLN A 296 -6.04 -13.13 -15.59
CA GLN A 296 -6.68 -14.45 -15.54
C GLN A 296 -5.65 -15.57 -15.33
N MET A 297 -4.47 -15.47 -15.94
CA MET A 297 -3.42 -16.48 -15.81
C MET A 297 -2.79 -16.51 -14.41
N ILE A 298 -2.48 -15.36 -13.81
CA ILE A 298 -1.87 -15.34 -12.47
C ILE A 298 -2.86 -15.75 -11.37
N THR A 299 -4.16 -15.53 -11.59
CA THR A 299 -5.22 -15.92 -10.65
C THR A 299 -5.76 -17.33 -10.86
N GLY A 300 -5.57 -17.89 -12.05
CA GLY A 300 -6.26 -19.11 -12.49
C GLY A 300 -7.76 -18.92 -12.74
N CYS A 301 -8.23 -17.67 -12.83
CA CYS A 301 -9.64 -17.31 -12.93
C CYS A 301 -10.05 -17.07 -14.38
N TYR A 302 -10.30 -18.14 -15.13
CA TYR A 302 -10.55 -18.07 -16.58
C TYR A 302 -12.02 -17.90 -16.95
N GLN A 303 -12.95 -18.24 -16.05
CA GLN A 303 -14.40 -18.16 -16.26
C GLN A 303 -15.18 -18.37 -14.96
N GLY A 304 -16.48 -18.05 -14.97
CA GLY A 304 -17.40 -18.28 -13.87
C GLY A 304 -17.29 -17.22 -12.78
N ARG A 305 -17.81 -17.52 -11.59
CA ARG A 305 -17.89 -16.54 -10.51
C ARG A 305 -16.52 -16.17 -9.97
N PRO A 306 -16.17 -14.86 -9.86
CA PRO A 306 -14.96 -14.40 -9.20
C PRO A 306 -14.66 -15.03 -7.85
N SER A 307 -15.67 -15.18 -7.01
CA SER A 307 -15.53 -15.74 -5.66
C SER A 307 -15.21 -17.22 -5.63
N GLU A 308 -15.43 -17.95 -6.73
CA GLU A 308 -15.24 -19.40 -6.84
C GLU A 308 -13.93 -19.75 -7.58
N CYS A 309 -13.17 -18.76 -8.03
CA CYS A 309 -11.90 -18.96 -8.70
C CYS A 309 -10.78 -19.45 -7.75
N PRO A 310 -9.73 -20.11 -8.27
CA PRO A 310 -8.58 -20.57 -7.46
C PRO A 310 -7.93 -19.44 -6.63
N ARG A 311 -7.86 -18.24 -7.21
CA ARG A 311 -7.74 -16.96 -6.50
C ARG A 311 -8.92 -16.10 -6.89
N THR A 312 -9.54 -15.46 -5.90
CA THR A 312 -10.67 -14.56 -6.16
C THR A 312 -10.19 -13.39 -7.01
N LEU A 313 -10.87 -13.09 -8.11
CA LEU A 313 -10.53 -12.01 -9.04
C LEU A 313 -11.71 -11.03 -9.18
N TRP A 314 -11.64 -9.90 -8.50
CA TRP A 314 -12.56 -8.79 -8.73
C TRP A 314 -11.95 -7.85 -9.77
N ASP A 315 -12.40 -7.98 -11.01
CA ASP A 315 -11.87 -7.22 -12.15
C ASP A 315 -12.72 -5.97 -12.42
N PHE A 316 -12.16 -4.81 -12.05
CA PHE A 316 -12.70 -3.48 -12.31
C PHE A 316 -12.15 -2.88 -13.61
N ALA A 317 -11.17 -3.52 -14.26
CA ALA A 317 -10.59 -2.98 -15.48
C ALA A 317 -11.63 -2.91 -16.60
N PHE A 318 -11.59 -1.84 -17.39
CA PHE A 318 -12.57 -1.56 -18.43
C PHE A 318 -11.88 -1.20 -19.75
N GLY A 319 -12.30 -1.83 -20.86
CA GLY A 319 -11.71 -1.58 -22.17
C GLY A 319 -11.81 -0.11 -22.60
N GLY A 320 -10.69 0.49 -23.03
CA GLY A 320 -10.64 1.90 -23.44
C GLY A 320 -10.49 2.91 -22.31
N ALA A 321 -10.36 2.47 -21.04
CA ALA A 321 -10.18 3.35 -19.90
C ALA A 321 -8.95 4.27 -20.05
N THR A 322 -9.15 5.56 -19.81
CA THR A 322 -8.09 6.53 -19.49
C THR A 322 -7.93 6.66 -17.98
N ILE A 323 -6.89 7.37 -17.52
CA ILE A 323 -6.65 7.58 -16.09
C ILE A 323 -7.73 8.49 -15.50
N ASP A 324 -7.89 9.67 -16.07
CA ASP A 324 -8.78 10.72 -15.56
C ASP A 324 -9.51 11.40 -16.74
N PRO A 325 -10.86 11.36 -16.76
CA PRO A 325 -11.66 11.94 -17.83
C PRO A 325 -11.61 13.47 -17.88
N ASP A 326 -11.22 14.14 -16.78
CA ASP A 326 -11.05 15.60 -16.72
C ASP A 326 -9.72 16.04 -17.36
N ILE A 327 -8.77 15.10 -17.50
CA ILE A 327 -7.45 15.33 -18.11
C ILE A 327 -7.43 14.84 -19.57
N VAL A 328 -7.90 13.60 -19.79
CA VAL A 328 -8.07 13.01 -21.13
C VAL A 328 -9.52 12.60 -21.31
N ALA A 329 -10.22 13.30 -22.20
CA ALA A 329 -11.60 12.99 -22.52
C ALA A 329 -11.74 11.53 -22.98
N LEU A 330 -12.80 10.88 -22.49
CA LEU A 330 -13.11 9.50 -22.88
C LEU A 330 -13.46 9.43 -24.37
N GLU A 331 -13.08 8.32 -25.00
CA GLU A 331 -13.50 8.02 -26.36
C GLU A 331 -15.01 7.78 -26.47
N ALA A 332 -15.63 7.31 -25.38
CA ALA A 332 -17.07 7.12 -25.27
C ALA A 332 -17.58 7.32 -23.84
N GLU A 333 -18.84 7.75 -23.71
CA GLU A 333 -19.45 8.09 -22.41
C GLU A 333 -19.66 6.90 -21.48
N TRP A 334 -19.68 5.68 -22.02
CA TRP A 334 -19.89 4.44 -21.25
C TRP A 334 -18.59 3.82 -20.71
N ILE A 335 -17.42 4.32 -21.11
CA ILE A 335 -16.11 3.83 -20.64
C ILE A 335 -15.90 4.20 -19.17
N ILE A 336 -15.47 3.27 -18.33
CA ILE A 336 -15.15 3.53 -16.92
C ILE A 336 -13.65 3.91 -16.79
N PRO A 337 -13.29 5.19 -16.53
CA PRO A 337 -11.89 5.59 -16.29
C PRO A 337 -11.35 5.05 -14.97
N LEU A 338 -10.03 5.03 -14.80
CA LEU A 338 -9.39 4.49 -13.59
C LEU A 338 -9.90 5.14 -12.29
N THR A 339 -10.12 6.46 -12.30
CA THR A 339 -10.70 7.18 -11.15
C THR A 339 -12.07 6.62 -10.74
N ASP A 340 -12.94 6.34 -11.72
CA ASP A 340 -14.25 5.73 -11.46
C ASP A 340 -14.14 4.25 -11.07
N GLN A 341 -13.16 3.49 -11.60
CA GLN A 341 -12.90 2.10 -11.18
C GLN A 341 -12.51 2.03 -9.69
N GLY A 342 -11.64 2.94 -9.23
CA GLY A 342 -11.31 3.11 -7.82
C GLY A 342 -12.54 3.48 -6.98
N GLY A 343 -13.40 4.36 -7.52
CA GLY A 343 -14.69 4.71 -6.92
C GLY A 343 -15.64 3.52 -6.77
N GLN A 344 -15.75 2.65 -7.77
CA GLN A 344 -16.55 1.41 -7.71
C GLN A 344 -16.06 0.48 -6.60
N TRP A 345 -14.75 0.32 -6.47
CA TRP A 345 -14.16 -0.46 -5.38
C TRP A 345 -14.50 0.13 -4.00
N VAL A 346 -14.29 1.44 -3.81
CA VAL A 346 -14.56 2.13 -2.53
C VAL A 346 -16.05 2.04 -2.17
N GLN A 347 -16.94 2.23 -3.15
CA GLN A 347 -18.38 2.11 -2.94
C GLN A 347 -18.78 0.68 -2.59
N ALA A 348 -18.35 -0.32 -3.37
CA ALA A 348 -18.68 -1.73 -3.11
C ALA A 348 -18.19 -2.20 -1.73
N ARG A 349 -17.03 -1.71 -1.29
CA ARG A 349 -16.51 -1.96 0.07
C ARG A 349 -17.37 -1.30 1.15
N ASN A 350 -17.68 -0.02 1.01
CA ASN A 350 -18.45 0.73 2.00
C ASN A 350 -19.87 0.16 2.18
N ASP A 351 -20.44 -0.36 1.10
CA ASP A 351 -21.76 -1.00 1.08
C ASP A 351 -21.70 -2.47 1.55
N ASN A 352 -20.53 -2.98 1.96
CA ASN A 352 -20.28 -4.36 2.35
C ASN A 352 -20.67 -5.39 1.28
N LEU A 353 -20.57 -5.01 0.01
CA LEU A 353 -20.82 -5.91 -1.12
C LEU A 353 -19.60 -6.79 -1.40
N LEU A 354 -18.40 -6.24 -1.20
CA LEU A 354 -17.14 -6.95 -1.32
C LEU A 354 -16.41 -6.91 0.02
N GLU A 355 -15.89 -8.06 0.45
CA GLU A 355 -15.05 -8.13 1.65
C GLU A 355 -13.79 -7.29 1.45
N ALA A 356 -13.43 -6.49 2.45
CA ALA A 356 -12.20 -5.71 2.42
C ALA A 356 -11.00 -6.67 2.31
N PRO A 357 -10.16 -6.55 1.28
CA PRO A 357 -8.97 -7.35 1.15
C PRO A 357 -8.09 -7.09 2.37
N GLY A 358 -7.91 -8.13 3.20
CA GLY A 358 -6.95 -8.10 4.29
C GLY A 358 -5.52 -8.19 3.75
N ASP A 359 -4.57 -8.51 4.64
CA ASP A 359 -3.15 -8.58 4.29
C ASP A 359 -2.87 -9.57 3.13
N ASN A 360 -3.77 -10.53 2.85
CA ASN A 360 -3.65 -11.56 1.80
C ASN A 360 -4.23 -11.14 0.44
N SER A 361 -3.97 -9.90 0.01
CA SER A 361 -4.57 -9.35 -1.21
C SER A 361 -3.57 -8.66 -2.12
N LEU A 362 -3.90 -8.62 -3.42
CA LEU A 362 -3.16 -7.90 -4.43
C LEU A 362 -4.09 -6.91 -5.11
N ALA A 363 -3.70 -5.64 -5.15
CA ALA A 363 -4.28 -4.68 -6.08
C ALA A 363 -3.33 -4.59 -7.28
N ALA A 364 -3.84 -4.97 -8.45
CA ALA A 364 -3.12 -5.12 -9.69
C ALA A 364 -3.61 -4.07 -10.68
N PHE A 365 -2.69 -3.36 -11.32
CA PHE A 365 -3.06 -2.24 -12.15
C PHE A 365 -2.20 -2.15 -13.42
N PHE A 366 -2.86 -1.87 -14.55
CA PHE A 366 -2.21 -1.64 -15.85
C PHE A 366 -3.10 -0.76 -16.72
N ILE A 367 -2.66 0.47 -16.98
CA ILE A 367 -3.44 1.56 -17.59
C ILE A 367 -2.50 2.49 -18.37
N GLY A 368 -3.07 3.40 -19.17
CA GLY A 368 -2.40 4.61 -19.64
C GLY A 368 -2.15 4.64 -21.15
N ILE A 369 -2.39 3.53 -21.86
CA ILE A 369 -2.22 3.53 -23.32
C ILE A 369 -3.31 4.35 -24.02
N ASN A 370 -4.54 4.33 -23.51
CA ASN A 370 -5.65 5.10 -24.09
C ASN A 370 -5.44 6.61 -23.90
N ASP A 371 -4.78 7.03 -22.80
CA ASP A 371 -4.35 8.42 -22.59
C ASP A 371 -3.38 8.88 -23.68
N MET A 372 -2.54 7.96 -24.17
CA MET A 372 -1.60 8.19 -25.26
C MET A 372 -2.22 8.08 -26.65
N LEU A 373 -3.39 7.44 -26.81
CA LEU A 373 -4.08 7.27 -28.10
C LEU A 373 -5.21 8.28 -28.34
N GLY A 374 -5.95 8.66 -27.30
CA GLY A 374 -6.91 9.79 -27.28
C GLY A 374 -6.25 11.15 -27.51
N ALA A 375 -4.95 11.11 -27.73
CA ALA A 375 -3.97 12.16 -27.86
C ALA A 375 -3.97 12.98 -29.16
N THR A 376 -4.79 12.60 -30.12
CA THR A 376 -4.84 13.29 -31.42
C THR A 376 -5.17 14.80 -31.36
N PRO A 377 -5.77 15.37 -30.28
CA PRO A 377 -5.92 16.82 -30.12
C PRO A 377 -4.71 17.58 -29.54
N TRP A 378 -3.62 16.93 -29.11
CA TRP A 378 -2.52 17.55 -28.33
C TRP A 378 -1.63 18.58 -29.04
N LYS A 379 -2.07 19.22 -30.14
CA LYS A 379 -1.27 20.29 -30.80
C LYS A 379 -0.89 21.45 -29.88
N ASN A 380 -1.52 21.56 -28.70
CA ASN A 380 -1.37 22.66 -27.76
C ASN A 380 -0.69 22.29 -26.43
N VAL A 381 -0.35 21.02 -26.16
CA VAL A 381 0.39 20.65 -24.94
C VAL A 381 1.88 20.85 -25.17
N THR A 382 2.45 21.76 -24.39
CA THR A 382 3.87 22.14 -24.46
C THR A 382 4.67 21.69 -23.24
N GLU A 383 4.01 21.42 -22.11
CA GLU A 383 4.60 21.03 -20.83
C GLU A 383 4.21 19.58 -20.45
N TRP A 384 4.83 18.61 -21.10
CA TRP A 384 4.49 17.18 -20.98
C TRP A 384 4.70 16.61 -19.57
N ASP A 385 5.73 17.04 -18.85
CA ASP A 385 5.96 16.62 -17.46
C ASP A 385 4.81 17.08 -16.55
N THR A 386 4.31 18.30 -16.73
CA THR A 386 3.19 18.83 -15.93
C THR A 386 1.90 18.06 -16.24
N PHE A 387 1.66 17.79 -17.53
CA PHE A 387 0.51 17.00 -17.97
C PHE A 387 0.51 15.60 -17.34
N TRP A 388 1.62 14.88 -17.47
CA TRP A 388 1.74 13.54 -16.91
C TRP A 388 1.78 13.53 -15.39
N ASN A 389 2.31 14.56 -14.73
CA ASN A 389 2.19 14.68 -13.29
C ASN A 389 0.73 14.87 -12.84
N GLY A 390 -0.07 15.66 -13.56
CA GLY A 390 -1.50 15.80 -13.26
C GLY A 390 -2.26 14.48 -13.44
N ALA A 391 -2.02 13.77 -14.55
CA ALA A 391 -2.58 12.43 -14.74
C ALA A 391 -2.11 11.49 -13.63
N LEU A 392 -0.82 11.51 -13.30
CA LEU A 392 -0.24 10.70 -12.24
C LEU A 392 -0.70 11.14 -10.83
N ASP A 393 -1.20 12.34 -10.62
CA ASP A 393 -1.79 12.75 -9.34
C ASP A 393 -3.11 12.01 -9.12
N SER A 394 -4.06 12.12 -10.06
CA SER A 394 -5.33 11.36 -10.04
C SER A 394 -5.08 9.85 -10.00
N TYR A 395 -4.01 9.44 -10.68
CA TYR A 395 -3.52 8.09 -10.69
C TYR A 395 -2.98 7.62 -9.34
N PHE A 396 -2.19 8.39 -8.57
CA PHE A 396 -1.66 7.95 -7.26
C PHE A 396 -2.67 8.06 -6.11
N GLU A 397 -3.85 8.57 -6.40
CA GLU A 397 -5.05 8.25 -5.62
C GLU A 397 -5.50 6.78 -5.84
N VAL A 398 -4.98 6.07 -6.87
CA VAL A 398 -5.39 4.70 -7.31
C VAL A 398 -4.24 3.66 -7.68
N VAL A 399 -3.03 4.01 -8.19
CA VAL A 399 -1.69 3.30 -8.44
C VAL A 399 -1.51 2.29 -9.63
N ALA A 400 -0.40 2.23 -10.48
CA ALA A 400 -0.12 1.33 -11.69
C ALA A 400 0.99 1.74 -12.72
N SER A 401 1.22 0.95 -13.82
CA SER A 401 2.16 1.17 -14.97
C SER A 401 1.65 1.04 -16.43
N THR A 402 2.42 1.52 -17.45
CA THR A 402 2.11 1.45 -18.93
C THR A 402 3.06 0.56 -19.79
N ALA A 403 2.62 0.17 -21.00
CA ALA A 403 3.38 -0.62 -21.99
C ALA A 403 3.88 0.17 -23.22
N ASP A 404 4.92 -0.36 -23.91
CA ASP A 404 5.37 0.20 -25.19
C ASP A 404 4.40 -0.11 -26.32
N PHE A 405 4.22 0.84 -27.23
CA PHE A 405 3.19 0.73 -28.27
C PHE A 405 3.60 1.31 -29.62
N ASP A 406 4.78 1.92 -29.70
CA ASP A 406 5.28 2.56 -30.93
C ASP A 406 5.45 1.58 -32.11
N ARG A 407 5.43 0.27 -31.84
CA ARG A 407 5.53 -0.84 -32.81
C ARG A 407 4.20 -1.54 -33.12
N ALA A 408 3.08 -1.06 -32.60
CA ALA A 408 1.76 -1.63 -32.86
C ALA A 408 1.35 -1.47 -34.35
N PRO A 409 0.75 -2.50 -35.00
CA PRO A 409 0.33 -2.42 -36.40
C PRO A 409 -0.60 -1.24 -36.68
N GLY A 410 -1.46 -0.87 -35.73
CA GLY A 410 -2.38 0.26 -35.86
C GLY A 410 -1.70 1.63 -35.87
N LEU A 411 -0.41 1.72 -35.53
CA LEU A 411 0.37 2.94 -35.62
C LEU A 411 1.21 3.04 -36.91
N VAL A 412 1.21 2.02 -37.77
CA VAL A 412 1.96 2.03 -39.02
C VAL A 412 1.47 3.19 -39.91
N GLY A 413 2.39 4.10 -40.27
CA GLY A 413 2.08 5.27 -41.08
C GLY A 413 1.54 6.48 -40.30
N ASN A 414 1.39 6.39 -38.98
CA ASN A 414 1.01 7.53 -38.15
C ASN A 414 2.20 8.51 -38.01
N PRO A 415 2.05 9.81 -38.35
CA PRO A 415 3.15 10.77 -38.26
C PRO A 415 3.62 11.06 -36.82
N ASN A 416 2.84 10.67 -35.81
CA ASN A 416 3.10 10.96 -34.40
C ASN A 416 3.75 9.79 -33.64
N VAL A 417 4.15 8.69 -34.29
CA VAL A 417 4.77 7.52 -33.62
C VAL A 417 5.95 7.90 -32.74
N ALA A 418 6.83 8.78 -33.23
CA ALA A 418 7.98 9.25 -32.46
C ALA A 418 7.58 10.02 -31.20
N ASN A 419 6.46 10.76 -31.25
CA ASN A 419 5.91 11.44 -30.09
C ASN A 419 5.32 10.42 -29.11
N HIS A 420 4.54 9.43 -29.57
CA HIS A 420 4.01 8.38 -28.70
C HIS A 420 5.13 7.65 -27.95
N ALA A 421 6.20 7.25 -28.65
CA ALA A 421 7.37 6.62 -28.03
C ALA A 421 8.03 7.53 -26.96
N ALA A 422 8.08 8.84 -27.19
CA ALA A 422 8.61 9.80 -26.23
C ALA A 422 7.70 9.96 -25.00
N GLN A 423 6.39 9.94 -25.19
CA GLN A 423 5.43 10.01 -24.10
C GLN A 423 5.43 8.74 -23.25
N VAL A 424 5.57 7.55 -23.85
CA VAL A 424 5.77 6.29 -23.11
C VAL A 424 6.98 6.37 -22.18
N ARG A 425 8.13 6.86 -22.69
CA ARG A 425 9.34 7.03 -21.87
C ARG A 425 9.14 8.03 -20.73
N THR A 426 8.47 9.15 -21.01
CA THR A 426 8.19 10.20 -20.02
C THR A 426 7.27 9.67 -18.93
N PHE A 427 6.17 9.03 -19.32
CA PHE A 427 5.22 8.40 -18.42
C PHE A 427 5.91 7.38 -17.51
N ASN A 428 6.65 6.42 -18.09
CA ASN A 428 7.29 5.35 -17.31
C ASN A 428 8.34 5.91 -16.34
N SER A 429 9.10 6.93 -16.74
CA SER A 429 10.07 7.57 -15.85
C SER A 429 9.41 8.31 -14.68
N LEU A 430 8.35 9.08 -14.94
CA LEU A 430 7.60 9.77 -13.89
C LEU A 430 6.89 8.77 -12.97
N LEU A 431 6.36 7.71 -13.54
CA LEU A 431 5.75 6.65 -12.77
C LEU A 431 6.74 5.95 -11.85
N GLU A 432 7.91 5.55 -12.34
CA GLU A 432 8.94 4.91 -11.50
C GLU A 432 9.27 5.80 -10.30
N LYS A 433 9.45 7.11 -10.55
CA LYS A 433 9.69 8.08 -9.48
C LYS A 433 8.54 8.10 -8.46
N ARG A 434 7.30 8.14 -8.93
CA ARG A 434 6.12 8.15 -8.06
C ARG A 434 5.91 6.83 -7.32
N ILE A 435 6.26 5.68 -7.92
CA ILE A 435 6.27 4.37 -7.24
C ILE A 435 7.28 4.40 -6.09
N GLU A 436 8.47 4.97 -6.30
CA GLU A 436 9.48 5.10 -5.24
C GLU A 436 9.02 6.07 -4.13
N GLU A 437 8.35 7.18 -4.48
CA GLU A 437 7.71 8.08 -3.51
C GLU A 437 6.57 7.39 -2.74
N PHE A 438 5.78 6.56 -3.41
CA PHE A 438 4.69 5.80 -2.79
C PHE A 438 5.24 4.70 -1.86
N LYS A 439 6.27 3.95 -2.28
CA LYS A 439 7.04 3.04 -1.42
C LYS A 439 7.66 3.76 -0.22
N ALA A 440 8.10 5.00 -0.41
CA ALA A 440 8.64 5.85 0.64
C ALA A 440 7.57 6.23 1.69
N SER A 441 6.36 6.55 1.22
CA SER A 441 5.27 7.05 2.06
C SER A 441 4.38 5.96 2.69
N LYS A 442 4.29 4.78 2.07
CA LYS A 442 3.46 3.65 2.52
C LYS A 442 4.35 2.43 2.82
N ARG A 443 4.77 2.31 4.08
CA ARG A 443 5.67 1.24 4.56
C ARG A 443 4.93 -0.05 4.92
N ASP A 444 3.61 -0.03 4.94
CA ASP A 444 2.70 -1.13 5.26
C ASP A 444 2.16 -1.86 4.01
N VAL A 445 2.63 -1.48 2.82
CA VAL A 445 2.29 -2.12 1.55
C VAL A 445 3.54 -2.60 0.84
N SER A 446 3.42 -3.75 0.19
CA SER A 446 4.45 -4.30 -0.68
C SER A 446 4.13 -3.92 -2.11
N ILE A 447 5.07 -3.26 -2.79
CA ILE A 447 4.86 -2.75 -4.15
C ILE A 447 5.89 -3.39 -5.09
N ALA A 448 5.39 -4.09 -6.10
CA ALA A 448 6.17 -4.60 -7.21
C ALA A 448 5.84 -3.77 -8.46
N SER A 449 6.86 -3.53 -9.27
CA SER A 449 6.73 -2.91 -10.58
C SER A 449 7.25 -3.91 -11.61
N PHE A 450 6.49 -4.11 -12.68
CA PHE A 450 6.89 -4.97 -13.78
C PHE A 450 7.01 -4.14 -15.06
N ASP A 451 8.22 -4.08 -15.62
CA ASP A 451 8.51 -3.33 -16.83
C ASP A 451 8.10 -4.12 -18.08
N ILE A 452 6.82 -3.99 -18.44
CA ILE A 452 6.25 -4.62 -19.63
C ILE A 452 6.79 -3.99 -20.93
N ASN A 453 7.19 -2.72 -20.92
CA ASN A 453 7.81 -2.04 -22.07
C ASN A 453 9.10 -2.79 -22.47
N LYS A 454 9.96 -3.05 -21.48
CA LYS A 454 11.19 -3.82 -21.68
C LYS A 454 10.93 -5.27 -22.09
N LEU A 455 9.90 -5.92 -21.55
CA LEU A 455 9.50 -7.26 -22.01
C LEU A 455 9.08 -7.22 -23.48
N MET A 456 8.21 -6.28 -23.85
CA MET A 456 7.70 -6.15 -25.21
C MET A 456 8.82 -5.87 -26.21
N ALA A 457 9.71 -4.93 -25.91
CA ALA A 457 10.88 -4.63 -26.72
C ALA A 457 11.76 -5.87 -26.92
N LYS A 458 12.07 -6.60 -25.83
CA LYS A 458 12.85 -7.84 -25.88
C LYS A 458 12.21 -8.90 -26.79
N VAL A 459 10.89 -9.07 -26.72
CA VAL A 459 10.18 -10.05 -27.55
C VAL A 459 10.17 -9.61 -29.01
N LEU A 460 9.85 -8.35 -29.29
CA LEU A 460 9.75 -7.84 -30.65
C LEU A 460 11.13 -7.72 -31.34
N ASP A 461 12.22 -7.56 -30.58
CA ASP A 461 13.60 -7.57 -31.09
C ASP A 461 14.13 -8.97 -31.41
N SER A 462 13.54 -10.01 -30.82
CA SER A 462 13.96 -11.41 -31.02
C SER A 462 12.77 -12.38 -31.04
N PRO A 463 11.77 -12.16 -31.92
CA PRO A 463 10.47 -12.82 -31.83
C PRO A 463 10.53 -14.35 -31.95
N SER A 464 11.45 -14.88 -32.76
CA SER A 464 11.62 -16.32 -32.94
C SER A 464 12.07 -17.04 -31.66
N GLN A 465 12.81 -16.37 -30.76
CA GLN A 465 13.21 -16.94 -29.46
C GLN A 465 12.00 -17.18 -28.54
N PHE A 466 10.94 -16.40 -28.74
CA PHE A 466 9.67 -16.50 -28.02
C PHE A 466 8.59 -17.21 -28.85
N GLY A 467 8.98 -17.77 -30.00
CA GLY A 467 8.11 -18.53 -30.89
C GLY A 467 7.13 -17.69 -31.72
N PHE A 468 7.36 -16.39 -31.91
CA PHE A 468 6.57 -15.56 -32.82
C PHE A 468 7.22 -15.53 -34.20
N ALA A 469 6.42 -15.75 -35.25
CA ALA A 469 6.82 -15.64 -36.64
C ALA A 469 6.39 -14.31 -37.26
N ASN A 470 5.30 -13.71 -36.79
CA ASN A 470 4.78 -12.44 -37.31
C ASN A 470 4.62 -11.39 -36.20
N THR A 471 5.32 -10.26 -36.34
CA THR A 471 5.28 -9.11 -35.42
C THR A 471 4.82 -7.81 -36.07
N THR A 472 4.49 -7.83 -37.37
CA THR A 472 4.12 -6.62 -38.14
C THR A 472 2.67 -6.65 -38.62
N GLY A 473 2.10 -7.84 -38.81
CA GLY A 473 0.68 -8.05 -39.05
C GLY A 473 -0.06 -8.49 -37.80
N PHE A 474 -1.39 -8.62 -37.91
CA PHE A 474 -2.27 -9.14 -36.88
C PHE A 474 -3.17 -10.25 -37.44
N CYS A 475 -3.54 -11.22 -36.61
CA CYS A 475 -4.25 -12.43 -37.05
C CYS A 475 -5.78 -12.34 -37.01
N GLY A 476 -6.36 -11.42 -36.22
CA GLY A 476 -7.81 -11.30 -36.01
C GLY A 476 -8.48 -12.51 -35.34
N CYS A 477 -7.72 -13.57 -35.02
CA CYS A 477 -8.13 -14.82 -34.38
C CYS A 477 -6.97 -15.37 -33.54
N SER A 478 -7.15 -16.49 -32.81
CA SER A 478 -6.12 -17.03 -31.92
C SER A 478 -5.05 -17.82 -32.70
N ASP A 479 -4.12 -17.12 -33.35
CA ASP A 479 -2.93 -17.70 -34.02
C ASP A 479 -1.66 -17.51 -33.17
N PRO A 480 -1.03 -18.58 -32.67
CA PRO A 480 0.14 -18.51 -31.79
C PRO A 480 1.44 -18.08 -32.50
N GLU A 481 1.46 -18.00 -33.85
CA GLU A 481 2.59 -17.48 -34.61
C GLU A 481 2.61 -15.94 -34.65
N TYR A 482 1.47 -15.30 -34.37
CA TYR A 482 1.34 -13.84 -34.36
C TYR A 482 1.55 -13.26 -32.97
N PHE A 483 2.30 -12.15 -32.93
CA PHE A 483 2.41 -11.33 -31.74
C PHE A 483 1.14 -10.51 -31.52
N TRP A 484 0.63 -9.88 -32.58
CA TRP A 484 -0.56 -9.01 -32.53
C TRP A 484 -1.81 -9.79 -32.88
N ARG A 485 -2.83 -9.70 -32.03
CA ARG A 485 -4.15 -10.26 -32.30
C ARG A 485 -4.95 -9.31 -33.19
N ASP A 486 -4.97 -8.04 -32.82
CA ASP A 486 -5.60 -6.96 -33.58
C ASP A 486 -4.58 -5.81 -33.74
N PRO A 487 -4.94 -4.66 -34.34
CA PRO A 487 -3.97 -3.59 -34.57
C PRO A 487 -3.27 -3.05 -33.31
N TYR A 488 -3.77 -3.34 -32.12
CA TYR A 488 -3.31 -2.73 -30.87
C TYR A 488 -3.03 -3.76 -29.76
N HIS A 489 -3.76 -4.86 -29.72
CA HIS A 489 -3.66 -5.84 -28.64
C HIS A 489 -2.80 -7.05 -29.03
N PRO A 490 -1.87 -7.49 -28.16
CA PRO A 490 -1.08 -8.68 -28.37
C PRO A 490 -1.89 -9.96 -28.07
N THR A 491 -1.43 -11.10 -28.57
CA THR A 491 -2.11 -12.39 -28.40
C THR A 491 -1.98 -12.95 -26.97
N GLU A 492 -2.84 -13.91 -26.59
CA GLU A 492 -2.74 -14.69 -25.34
C GLU A 492 -1.30 -15.15 -25.05
N LYS A 493 -0.56 -15.55 -26.09
CA LYS A 493 0.83 -16.03 -25.94
C LYS A 493 1.76 -14.97 -25.36
N PHE A 494 1.61 -13.71 -25.75
CA PHE A 494 2.38 -12.63 -25.13
C PHE A 494 1.87 -12.33 -23.72
N HIS A 495 0.55 -12.38 -23.49
CA HIS A 495 -0.02 -12.26 -22.14
C HIS A 495 0.50 -13.32 -21.16
N ARG A 496 0.84 -14.52 -21.65
CA ARG A 496 1.52 -15.55 -20.85
C ARG A 496 2.91 -15.13 -20.40
N LEU A 497 3.68 -14.47 -21.28
CA LEU A 497 4.99 -13.92 -20.91
C LEU A 497 4.86 -12.78 -19.89
N ILE A 498 3.79 -11.98 -19.97
CA ILE A 498 3.47 -10.98 -18.93
C ILE A 498 3.17 -11.68 -17.61
N ALA A 499 2.30 -12.68 -17.61
CA ALA A 499 1.93 -13.44 -16.41
C ALA A 499 3.15 -14.08 -15.73
N ASP A 500 4.02 -14.74 -16.51
CA ASP A 500 5.26 -15.36 -16.00
C ASP A 500 6.20 -14.31 -15.39
N GLY A 501 6.36 -13.15 -16.06
CA GLY A 501 7.17 -12.05 -15.57
C GLY A 501 6.63 -11.43 -14.27
N VAL A 502 5.32 -11.18 -14.22
CA VAL A 502 4.65 -10.65 -13.03
C VAL A 502 4.73 -11.63 -11.86
N LEU A 503 4.46 -12.93 -12.09
CA LEU A 503 4.61 -13.96 -11.06
C LEU A 503 6.03 -14.00 -10.52
N SER A 504 7.05 -13.88 -11.38
CA SER A 504 8.44 -13.81 -10.93
C SER A 504 8.72 -12.62 -10.02
N GLU A 505 8.13 -11.45 -10.27
CA GLU A 505 8.27 -10.30 -9.37
C GLU A 505 7.50 -10.50 -8.06
N LEU A 506 6.27 -11.03 -8.13
CA LEU A 506 5.44 -11.31 -6.95
C LEU A 506 6.07 -12.35 -6.01
N GLU A 507 6.74 -13.36 -6.57
CA GLU A 507 7.47 -14.38 -5.78
C GLU A 507 8.69 -13.83 -5.04
N LYS A 508 9.27 -12.69 -5.49
CA LYS A 508 10.39 -12.03 -4.81
C LYS A 508 9.93 -11.19 -3.61
N MET A 509 8.63 -10.92 -3.49
CA MET A 509 8.08 -10.15 -2.38
C MET A 509 8.00 -11.07 -1.14
N MET A 510 8.94 -10.90 -0.20
CA MET A 510 9.12 -11.73 0.99
C MET A 510 8.45 -11.21 2.25
#